data_AF-A0A430R8D6-F1
#
_entry.id   AF-A0A430R8D6-F1
#
_cell.length_a   1.000
_cell.length_b   1.000
_cell.length_c   1.000
_cell.angle_alpha   90.00
_cell.angle_beta   90.00
_cell.angle_gamma   90.00
#
_symmetry.space_group_name_H-M   'P 1'
#
loop_
_entity.id
_entity.type
_entity.pdbx_description
1 polymer ?
#
loop_
_entity_poly.entity_id
_entity_poly.type
_entity_poly.pdbx_seq_one_letter_code
_entity_poly.pdbx_strand_id
1 'polypeptide(L)'
;MTTCPANRYKEVKQLEPGDVLILDWDQEVPEGYVVTHYKKRGRYAVPERKGEYELLLVGSAQEWRIRRHYGAEGRWVGQCTYAFWVKKA
;
A
#
# COMPACT_ATOMS: atom_id res chain seq x y z
N MET A 1 6.20 -0.26 -18.32
CA MET A 1 5.52 1.01 -18.66
C MET A 1 5.47 1.88 -17.42
N THR A 2 6.10 3.05 -17.51
CA THR A 2 6.43 4.04 -16.47
C THR A 2 5.41 5.19 -16.50
N THR A 3 4.12 4.87 -16.59
CA THR A 3 3.07 5.88 -16.74
C THR A 3 3.09 6.86 -15.56
N CYS A 4 3.07 8.16 -15.85
CA CYS A 4 3.05 9.21 -14.83
C CYS A 4 1.80 9.03 -13.95
N PRO A 5 1.92 9.04 -12.60
CA PRO A 5 0.77 8.91 -11.73
C PRO A 5 -0.12 10.16 -11.71
N ALA A 6 0.30 11.26 -12.38
CA ALA A 6 -0.45 12.51 -12.43
C ALA A 6 -1.90 12.30 -12.92
N ASN A 7 -2.86 12.87 -12.19
CA ASN A 7 -4.30 12.86 -12.48
C ASN A 7 -4.96 11.46 -12.56
N ARG A 8 -4.24 10.40 -12.19
CA ARG A 8 -4.81 9.04 -12.12
C ARG A 8 -5.71 8.85 -10.91
N TYR A 9 -5.46 9.58 -9.83
CA TYR A 9 -6.18 9.48 -8.57
C TYR A 9 -6.73 10.85 -8.20
N LYS A 10 -7.98 10.88 -7.72
CA LYS A 10 -8.59 12.07 -7.12
C LYS A 10 -7.89 12.45 -5.83
N GLU A 11 -7.52 11.44 -5.06
CA GLU A 11 -6.86 11.62 -3.77
C GLU A 11 -5.91 10.46 -3.49
N VAL A 12 -4.78 10.76 -2.87
CA VAL A 12 -3.81 9.78 -2.38
C VAL A 12 -3.47 10.10 -0.94
N LYS A 13 -3.52 9.08 -0.08
CA LYS A 13 -3.27 9.17 1.37
C LYS A 13 -2.23 8.15 1.79
N GLN A 14 -1.51 8.49 2.85
CA GLN A 14 -0.61 7.56 3.54
C GLN A 14 -1.43 6.48 4.27
N LEU A 15 -0.87 5.27 4.40
CA LEU A 15 -1.42 4.26 5.30
C LEU A 15 -1.13 4.60 6.75
N GLU A 16 -2.15 4.46 7.59
CA GLU A 16 -1.97 4.56 9.03
C GLU A 16 -1.20 3.34 9.54
N PRO A 17 -0.41 3.45 10.63
CA PRO A 17 0.31 2.30 11.17
C PRO A 17 -0.59 1.10 11.46
N GLY A 18 -1.82 1.35 11.93
CA GLY A 18 -2.81 0.32 12.22
C GLY A 18 -3.41 -0.37 10.99
N ASP A 19 -3.19 0.15 9.78
CA ASP A 19 -3.67 -0.48 8.55
C ASP A 19 -2.77 -1.65 8.12
N VAL A 20 -1.53 -1.74 8.64
CA VAL A 20 -0.60 -2.82 8.29
C VAL A 20 -0.62 -3.88 9.37
N LEU A 21 -1.10 -5.08 9.03
CA LEU A 21 -1.02 -6.24 9.90
C LEU A 21 0.30 -6.97 9.68
N ILE A 22 0.96 -7.28 10.79
CA ILE A 22 2.12 -8.15 10.81
C ILE A 22 1.65 -9.45 11.47
N LEU A 23 1.42 -10.46 10.64
CA LEU A 23 0.90 -11.75 11.06
C LEU A 23 2.03 -12.76 11.15
N ASP A 24 1.99 -13.65 12.15
CA ASP A 24 2.82 -14.86 12.16
C ASP A 24 2.30 -15.89 11.15
N TRP A 25 3.04 -16.98 10.93
CA TRP A 25 2.73 -17.96 9.87
C TRP A 25 1.47 -18.79 10.16
N ASP A 26 1.19 -18.98 11.45
CA ASP A 26 0.04 -19.70 11.99
C ASP A 26 -1.23 -18.85 12.06
N GLN A 27 -1.09 -17.52 11.95
CA GLN A 27 -2.23 -16.61 11.93
C GLN A 27 -2.83 -16.52 10.53
N GLU A 28 -4.14 -16.71 10.41
CA GLU A 28 -4.86 -16.53 9.14
C GLU A 28 -4.87 -15.07 8.69
N VAL A 29 -4.86 -14.85 7.38
CA VAL A 29 -5.01 -13.52 6.80
C VAL A 29 -6.50 -13.21 6.79
N PRO A 30 -6.95 -12.10 7.42
CA PRO A 30 -8.36 -11.74 7.39
C PRO A 30 -8.87 -11.56 5.96
N GLU A 31 -10.15 -11.83 5.75
CA GLU A 31 -10.78 -11.59 4.45
C GLU A 31 -10.68 -10.10 4.07
N GLY A 32 -10.44 -9.83 2.78
CA GLY A 32 -10.25 -8.47 2.27
C GLY A 32 -8.88 -7.87 2.59
N TYR A 33 -7.89 -8.69 2.99
CA TYR A 33 -6.49 -8.29 3.12
C TYR A 33 -5.62 -8.98 2.06
N VAL A 34 -4.65 -8.22 1.53
CA VAL A 34 -3.63 -8.73 0.61
C VAL A 34 -2.31 -8.87 1.34
N VAL A 35 -1.68 -10.03 1.18
CA VAL A 35 -0.31 -10.26 1.65
C VAL A 35 0.66 -9.52 0.74
N THR A 36 1.41 -8.57 1.31
CA THR A 36 2.35 -7.73 0.55
C THR A 36 3.77 -8.28 0.60
N HIS A 37 4.15 -8.97 1.67
CA HIS A 37 5.50 -9.51 1.83
C HIS A 37 5.57 -10.63 2.87
N TYR A 38 6.38 -11.64 2.57
CA TYR A 38 6.70 -12.73 3.48
C TYR A 38 8.05 -12.49 4.16
N LYS A 39 8.08 -12.55 5.49
CA LYS A 39 9.29 -12.48 6.33
C LYS A 39 9.59 -13.87 6.92
N LYS A 40 10.78 -14.03 7.49
CA LYS A 40 11.20 -15.31 8.11
C LYS A 40 10.21 -15.85 9.15
N ARG A 41 9.57 -14.95 9.91
CA ARG A 41 8.61 -15.27 10.97
C ARG A 41 7.26 -14.59 10.69
N GLY A 42 6.66 -14.85 9.53
CA GLY A 42 5.32 -14.39 9.21
C GLY A 42 5.22 -13.54 7.94
N ARG A 43 4.22 -12.66 7.88
CA ARG A 43 3.84 -11.92 6.68
C ARG A 43 3.26 -10.55 7.01
N TYR A 44 3.42 -9.62 6.08
CA TYR A 44 2.74 -8.33 6.08
C TYR A 44 1.45 -8.47 5.28
N ALA A 45 0.35 -8.00 5.84
CA ALA A 45 -0.95 -7.96 5.19
C ALA A 45 -1.55 -6.56 5.33
N VAL A 46 -2.22 -6.11 4.29
CA VAL A 46 -2.83 -4.77 4.23
C VAL A 46 -4.24 -4.92 3.68
N PRO A 47 -5.24 -4.20 4.22
CA PRO A 47 -6.59 -4.30 3.70
C PRO A 47 -6.63 -3.79 2.26
N GLU A 48 -7.43 -4.44 1.42
CA GLU A 48 -7.62 -4.07 0.02
C GLU A 48 -8.37 -2.74 -0.12
N ARG A 49 -9.21 -2.41 0.88
CA ARG A 49 -10.08 -1.25 0.89
C ARG A 49 -10.21 -0.65 2.28
N LYS A 50 -10.39 0.67 2.35
CA LYS A 50 -10.72 1.40 3.57
C LYS A 50 -11.72 2.51 3.23
N GLY A 51 -12.99 2.26 3.50
CA GLY A 51 -14.07 3.16 3.08
C GLY A 51 -14.09 3.33 1.55
N GLU A 52 -13.97 4.57 1.09
CA GLU A 52 -13.93 4.90 -0.35
C GLU A 52 -12.55 4.72 -1.01
N TYR A 53 -11.53 4.33 -0.24
CA TYR A 53 -10.16 4.19 -0.72
C TYR A 53 -9.83 2.73 -1.04
N GLU A 54 -9.04 2.54 -2.10
CA GLU A 54 -8.49 1.27 -2.51
C GLU A 54 -6.97 1.24 -2.24
N LEU A 55 -6.44 0.05 -1.95
CA LEU A 55 -5.02 -0.17 -1.78
C LEU A 55 -4.28 -0.02 -3.10
N LEU A 56 -3.22 0.80 -3.09
CA LEU A 56 -2.25 0.89 -4.17
C LEU A 56 -0.87 0.45 -3.68
N LEU A 57 -0.34 -0.62 -4.30
CA LEU A 57 1.02 -1.09 -4.08
C LEU A 57 1.93 -0.65 -5.22
N VAL A 58 3.09 -0.08 -4.88
CA VAL A 58 4.06 0.42 -5.85
C VAL A 58 5.50 0.14 -5.42
N GLY A 59 6.40 0.02 -6.39
CA GLY A 59 7.84 -0.01 -6.10
C GLY A 59 8.41 1.36 -5.73
N SER A 60 9.62 1.39 -5.16
CA SER A 60 10.35 2.60 -4.74
C SER A 60 10.41 3.73 -5.78
N ALA A 61 10.63 3.42 -7.06
CA ALA A 61 10.69 4.42 -8.13
C ALA A 61 9.34 5.12 -8.38
N GLN A 62 8.22 4.44 -8.10
CA GLN A 62 6.87 4.99 -8.23
C GLN A 62 6.43 5.70 -6.95
N GLU A 63 6.87 5.24 -5.78
CA GLU A 63 6.68 5.93 -4.50
C GLU A 63 7.15 7.39 -4.60
N TRP A 64 8.38 7.61 -5.08
CA TRP A 64 8.92 8.96 -5.20
C TRP A 64 8.08 9.87 -6.11
N ARG A 65 7.52 9.30 -7.18
CA ARG A 65 6.65 10.04 -8.11
C ARG A 65 5.31 10.38 -7.48
N ILE A 66 4.73 9.45 -6.72
CA ILE A 66 3.49 9.68 -5.98
C ILE A 66 3.70 10.76 -4.92
N ARG A 67 4.78 10.69 -4.15
CA ARG A 67 5.15 11.70 -3.16
C ARG A 67 5.31 13.08 -3.79
N ARG A 68 6.01 13.18 -4.92
CA ARG A 68 6.20 14.44 -5.63
C ARG A 68 4.88 15.02 -6.17
N HIS A 69 3.96 14.18 -6.64
CA HIS A 69 2.74 14.64 -7.31
C HIS A 69 1.58 14.90 -6.34
N TYR A 70 1.44 14.06 -5.33
CA TYR A 70 0.30 14.06 -4.40
C TYR A 70 0.68 14.49 -2.98
N GLY A 71 1.97 14.65 -2.67
CA GLY A 71 2.43 15.01 -1.32
C GLY A 71 2.29 13.90 -0.27
N ALA A 72 1.86 12.70 -0.67
CA ALA A 72 1.69 11.56 0.22
C ALA A 72 2.96 10.71 0.28
N GLU A 73 3.37 10.31 1.49
CA GLU A 73 4.50 9.39 1.69
C GLU A 73 4.02 7.95 1.75
N GLY A 74 4.71 7.06 1.03
CA GLY A 74 4.34 5.64 0.99
C GLY A 74 4.72 4.93 2.28
N ARG A 75 3.85 4.04 2.77
CA ARG A 75 4.22 3.13 3.86
C ARG A 75 4.95 1.94 3.26
N TRP A 76 6.17 1.66 3.71
CA TRP A 76 6.88 0.45 3.29
C TRP A 76 6.15 -0.79 3.80
N VAL A 77 5.90 -1.74 2.89
CA VAL A 77 5.15 -2.97 3.15
C VAL A 77 5.91 -4.22 2.67
N GLY A 78 7.24 -4.13 2.64
CA GLY A 78 8.16 -5.21 2.28
C GLY A 78 8.72 -5.12 0.87
N GLN A 79 9.81 -5.88 0.59
CA GLN A 79 10.49 -6.02 -0.72
C GLN A 79 10.40 -4.79 -1.65
N CYS A 80 11.00 -3.66 -1.23
CA CYS A 80 11.01 -2.38 -1.97
C CYS A 80 9.62 -1.87 -2.43
N THR A 81 8.56 -2.33 -1.78
CA THR A 81 7.16 -2.04 -2.09
C THR A 81 6.58 -1.12 -1.03
N TYR A 82 5.82 -0.14 -1.50
CA TYR A 82 5.18 0.89 -0.71
C TYR A 82 3.68 0.89 -0.99
N ALA A 83 2.90 1.11 0.05
CA ALA A 83 1.46 1.14 0.01
C ALA A 83 0.93 2.57 0.19
N PHE A 84 -0.19 2.84 -0.49
CA PHE A 84 -0.97 4.06 -0.41
C PHE A 84 -2.46 3.74 -0.40
N TRP A 85 -3.24 4.63 0.21
CA TRP A 85 -4.69 4.69 0.01
C TRP A 85 -4.99 5.60 -1.17
N VAL A 86 -5.73 5.12 -2.17
CA VAL A 86 -6.09 5.94 -3.33
C VAL A 86 -7.58 5.97 -3.58
N LYS A 87 -8.08 7.13 -3.97
CA LYS A 87 -9.44 7.30 -4.51
C LYS A 87 -9.33 7.47 -6.02
N LYS A 88 -9.86 6.52 -6.79
CA LYS A 88 -9.84 6.60 -8.26
C LYS A 88 -10.66 7.80 -8.73
N ALA A 89 -10.19 8.43 -9.81
CA ALA A 89 -10.88 9.54 -10.46
C ALA A 89 -12.17 9.08 -11.17
#